data_AF-A0A498JTS1-F1
#
_entry.id   AF-A0A498JTS1-F1
#
_cell.length_a   1.000
_cell.length_b   1.000
_cell.length_c   1.000
_cell.angle_alpha   90.00
_cell.angle_beta   90.00
_cell.angle_gamma   90.00
#
_symmetry.space_group_name_H-M   'P 1'
#
loop_
_entity.id
_entity.type
_entity.pdbx_description
1 polymer ?
#
loop_
_entity_poly.entity_id
_entity_poly.type
_entity_poly.pdbx_seq_one_letter_code
_entity_poly.pdbx_strand_id
1 'polypeptide(L)'
;MYESLKTNLPREIMGFQNYPFVAKEGDEEKDPRRYPGHREVLMYLKDFAIEFEISEIVRLEIEMVVVDAADGGNWEVKSKSKRDVEDEIYDVVVMCNGHYTEPRLP
;
A
#
# COMPACT_ATOMS: atom_id res chain seq x y z
N MET A 1 -6.69 -7.67 -9.10
CA MET A 1 -7.67 -8.41 -8.26
C MET A 1 -8.94 -8.63 -9.06
N TYR A 2 -9.71 -9.68 -8.77
CA TYR A 2 -11.01 -9.96 -9.40
C TYR A 2 -12.17 -9.53 -8.51
N GLU A 3 -13.32 -9.23 -9.11
CA GLU A 3 -14.47 -8.59 -8.45
C GLU A 3 -14.99 -9.39 -7.24
N SER A 4 -15.07 -10.70 -7.36
CA SER A 4 -15.61 -11.61 -6.34
C SER A 4 -14.58 -12.03 -5.27
N LEU A 5 -13.36 -11.50 -5.31
CA LEU A 5 -12.29 -11.88 -4.39
C LEU A 5 -12.70 -11.63 -2.93
N LYS A 6 -12.53 -12.67 -2.11
CA LYS A 6 -12.60 -12.61 -0.65
C LYS A 6 -11.24 -12.91 -0.04
N THR A 7 -11.03 -12.48 1.19
CA THR A 7 -9.84 -12.88 1.93
C THR A 7 -9.77 -14.40 2.06
N ASN A 8 -8.57 -14.96 1.94
CA ASN A 8 -8.28 -16.36 2.23
C ASN A 8 -7.93 -16.59 3.71
N LEU A 9 -7.70 -15.52 4.45
CA LEU A 9 -7.46 -15.49 5.90
C LEU A 9 -8.66 -14.82 6.60
N PRO A 10 -8.99 -15.23 7.83
CA PRO A 10 -9.97 -14.50 8.62
C PRO A 10 -9.44 -13.11 9.00
N ARG A 11 -10.31 -12.10 9.05
CA ARG A 11 -9.89 -10.70 9.30
C ARG A 11 -9.08 -10.51 10.57
N GLU A 12 -9.35 -11.31 11.62
CA GLU A 12 -8.68 -11.19 12.91
C GLU A 12 -7.15 -11.38 12.84
N ILE A 13 -6.66 -12.17 11.88
CA ILE A 13 -5.22 -12.42 11.71
C ILE A 13 -4.59 -11.56 10.62
N MET A 14 -5.38 -10.75 9.92
CA MET A 14 -4.90 -9.83 8.88
C MET A 14 -4.62 -8.42 9.44
N GLY A 15 -5.20 -8.08 10.60
CA GLY A 15 -5.05 -6.75 11.19
C GLY A 15 -3.64 -6.50 11.72
N PHE A 16 -3.20 -5.24 11.65
CA PHE A 16 -2.00 -4.77 12.33
C PHE A 16 -2.16 -4.88 13.85
N GLN A 17 -1.05 -5.13 14.56
CA GLN A 17 -1.05 -5.35 16.02
C GLN A 17 -1.70 -4.20 16.79
N ASN A 18 -1.44 -2.96 16.37
CA ASN A 18 -1.96 -1.75 17.02
C ASN A 18 -3.19 -1.17 16.29
N TYR A 19 -3.73 -1.86 15.29
CA TYR A 19 -4.92 -1.44 14.55
C TYR A 19 -5.76 -2.66 14.15
N PRO A 20 -6.49 -3.28 15.08
CA PRO A 20 -7.19 -4.54 14.83
C PRO A 20 -8.24 -4.43 13.71
N PHE A 21 -8.30 -5.44 12.84
CA PHE A 21 -9.28 -5.48 11.74
C PHE A 21 -10.59 -6.11 12.23
N VAL A 22 -11.43 -5.29 12.87
CA VAL A 22 -12.72 -5.68 13.44
C VAL A 22 -13.90 -5.35 12.54
N ALA A 23 -14.95 -6.17 12.60
CA ALA A 23 -16.21 -5.86 11.95
C ALA A 23 -16.88 -4.67 12.64
N LYS A 24 -17.33 -3.66 11.87
CA LYS A 24 -18.20 -2.60 12.37
C LYS A 24 -19.64 -2.97 12.01
N GLU A 25 -20.44 -3.35 13.01
CA GLU A 25 -21.86 -3.64 12.78
C GLU A 25 -22.65 -2.35 12.54
N GLY A 26 -23.60 -2.39 11.60
CA GLY A 26 -24.48 -1.26 11.30
C GLY A 26 -23.96 -0.24 10.29
N ASP A 27 -22.76 -0.44 9.74
CA ASP A 27 -22.23 0.33 8.60
C ASP A 27 -22.57 -0.42 7.30
N GLU A 28 -23.55 0.09 6.55
CA GLU A 28 -24.04 -0.56 5.32
C GLU A 28 -22.99 -0.61 4.20
N GLU A 29 -21.95 0.23 4.26
CA GLU A 29 -20.88 0.23 3.28
C GLU A 29 -19.81 -0.84 3.56
N LYS A 30 -19.73 -1.32 4.81
CA LYS A 30 -18.72 -2.29 5.25
C LYS A 30 -19.21 -3.73 5.18
N ASP A 31 -18.25 -4.64 4.98
CA ASP A 31 -18.51 -6.08 4.95
C ASP A 31 -18.30 -6.68 6.35
N PRO A 32 -19.37 -7.09 7.07
CA PRO A 32 -19.24 -7.60 8.44
C PRO A 32 -18.73 -9.05 8.48
N ARG A 33 -18.60 -9.74 7.34
CA ARG A 33 -18.21 -11.16 7.30
C ARG A 33 -16.79 -11.37 7.84
N ARG A 34 -16.56 -12.52 8.48
CA ARG A 34 -15.24 -12.94 8.97
C ARG A 34 -14.18 -13.08 7.85
N TYR A 35 -14.63 -13.42 6.64
CA TYR A 35 -13.82 -13.48 5.42
C TYR A 35 -14.40 -12.47 4.41
N PRO A 36 -14.07 -11.18 4.56
CA PRO A 36 -14.71 -10.13 3.79
C PRO A 36 -14.18 -10.07 2.34
N GLY A 37 -14.85 -9.29 1.51
CA GLY A 37 -14.39 -8.95 0.15
C GLY A 37 -13.18 -8.00 0.15
N HIS A 38 -12.49 -7.90 -0.98
CA HIS A 38 -11.33 -7.00 -1.14
C HIS A 38 -11.64 -5.52 -0.87
N ARG A 39 -12.88 -5.06 -1.11
CA ARG A 39 -13.30 -3.67 -0.85
C ARG A 39 -13.19 -3.29 0.63
N GLU A 40 -13.53 -4.22 1.51
CA GLU A 40 -13.46 -4.02 2.96
C GLU A 40 -12.02 -3.95 3.46
N VAL A 41 -11.13 -4.76 2.87
CA VAL A 41 -9.68 -4.67 3.13
C VAL A 41 -9.14 -3.31 2.69
N LEU A 42 -9.57 -2.81 1.53
CA LEU A 42 -9.18 -1.47 1.06
C LEU A 42 -9.67 -0.37 2.02
N MET A 43 -10.90 -0.45 2.51
CA MET A 43 -11.43 0.50 3.49
C MET A 43 -10.63 0.45 4.80
N TYR A 44 -10.30 -0.74 5.30
CA TYR A 44 -9.45 -0.91 6.47
C TYR A 44 -8.06 -0.25 6.29
N LEU A 45 -7.41 -0.41 5.14
CA LEU A 45 -6.12 0.20 4.85
C LEU A 45 -6.20 1.73 4.69
N LYS A 46 -7.29 2.24 4.13
CA LYS A 46 -7.55 3.69 4.06
C LYS A 46 -7.77 4.29 5.44
N ASP A 47 -8.62 3.66 6.26
CA ASP A 47 -8.87 4.09 7.64
C ASP A 47 -7.54 4.11 8.43
N PHE A 48 -6.70 3.08 8.27
CA PHE A 48 -5.36 3.03 8.87
C PHE A 48 -4.46 4.18 8.39
N ALA A 49 -4.40 4.44 7.09
CA ALA A 49 -3.54 5.50 6.54
C ALA A 49 -3.99 6.91 6.94
N ILE A 50 -5.28 7.10 7.24
CA ILE A 50 -5.82 8.35 7.78
C ILE A 50 -5.49 8.48 9.26
N GLU A 51 -5.76 7.43 10.07
CA GLU A 51 -5.52 7.43 11.51
C GLU A 51 -4.05 7.75 11.86
N PHE A 52 -3.10 7.24 11.08
CA PHE A 52 -1.67 7.44 11.30
C PHE A 52 -1.05 8.53 10.42
N GLU A 53 -1.87 9.36 9.77
CA GLU A 53 -1.43 10.52 8.94
C GLU A 53 -0.49 10.16 7.79
N ILE A 54 -0.42 8.88 7.40
CA ILE A 54 0.41 8.39 6.29
C ILE A 54 -0.09 8.98 4.96
N SER A 55 -1.40 9.21 4.85
CA SER A 55 -2.01 9.77 3.63
C SER A 55 -1.44 11.14 3.24
N GLU A 56 -0.97 11.92 4.22
CA GLU A 56 -0.45 13.29 4.01
C GLU A 56 0.97 13.31 3.43
N ILE A 57 1.74 12.23 3.63
CA ILE A 57 3.14 12.13 3.17
C ILE A 57 3.30 11.35 1.87
N VAL A 58 2.25 10.64 1.43
CA VAL A 58 2.30 9.84 0.19
C VAL A 58 2.10 10.73 -1.03
N ARG A 59 3.12 10.77 -1.91
CA ARG A 59 3.00 11.39 -3.24
C ARG A 59 2.39 10.39 -4.23
N LEU A 60 1.12 10.56 -4.54
CA LEU A 60 0.42 9.77 -5.55
C LEU A 60 0.77 10.22 -6.98
N GLU A 61 0.52 9.34 -7.95
CA GLU A 61 0.83 9.56 -9.38
C GLU A 61 2.33 9.81 -9.66
N ILE A 62 3.20 9.31 -8.78
CA ILE A 62 4.65 9.30 -8.93
C ILE A 62 5.12 7.86 -9.12
N GLU A 63 5.81 7.60 -10.22
CA GLU A 63 6.43 6.32 -10.53
C GLU A 63 7.93 6.39 -10.27
N MET A 64 8.45 5.50 -9.42
CA MET A 64 9.89 5.39 -9.17
C MET A 64 10.53 4.61 -10.32
N VAL A 65 11.46 5.24 -11.05
CA VAL A 65 12.06 4.66 -12.26
C VAL A 65 13.50 4.22 -12.07
N VAL A 66 14.27 4.90 -11.20
CA VAL A 66 15.66 4.57 -10.92
C VAL A 66 15.94 4.75 -9.42
N VAL A 67 16.68 3.80 -8.86
CA VAL A 67 17.23 3.88 -7.50
C VAL A 67 18.68 3.41 -7.59
N ASP A 68 19.63 4.34 -7.51
CA ASP A 68 21.06 4.09 -7.68
C ASP A 68 21.87 4.57 -6.47
N ALA A 69 23.03 3.97 -6.26
CA ALA A 69 23.97 4.44 -5.25
C ALA A 69 24.60 5.76 -5.70
N ALA A 70 24.51 6.79 -4.85
CA ALA A 70 25.15 8.06 -5.05
C ALA A 70 26.54 8.11 -4.37
N ASP A 71 27.36 9.08 -4.77
CA ASP A 71 28.64 9.34 -4.11
C ASP A 71 28.42 9.69 -2.63
N GLY A 72 29.24 9.10 -1.76
CA GLY A 72 29.17 9.34 -0.31
C GLY A 72 28.25 8.40 0.48
N GLY A 73 27.69 7.36 -0.16
CA GLY A 73 26.92 6.31 0.50
C GLY A 73 25.41 6.56 0.58
N ASN A 74 24.94 7.62 -0.09
CA ASN A 74 23.53 7.94 -0.22
C ASN A 74 22.91 7.22 -1.43
N TRP A 75 21.61 7.43 -1.63
CA TRP A 75 20.85 6.91 -2.77
C TRP A 75 20.31 8.05 -3.62
N GLU A 76 20.55 7.99 -4.92
CA GLU A 76 19.88 8.83 -5.91
C GLU A 76 18.62 8.11 -6.38
N VAL A 77 17.49 8.81 -6.27
CA VAL A 77 16.18 8.31 -6.65
C VAL A 77 15.64 9.21 -7.74
N LYS A 78 15.31 8.61 -8.88
CA LYS A 78 14.62 9.30 -9.97
C LYS A 78 13.17 8.85 -10.02
N SER A 79 12.27 9.81 -10.02
CA SER A 79 10.84 9.57 -10.06
C SER A 79 10.20 10.36 -11.20
N LYS A 80 9.10 9.83 -11.73
CA LYS A 80 8.40 10.37 -12.88
C LYS A 80 6.94 10.62 -12.53
N SER A 81 6.48 11.84 -12.78
CA SER A 81 5.06 12.20 -12.78
C SER A 81 4.53 12.27 -14.22
N LYS A 82 3.26 12.62 -14.40
CA LYS A 82 2.68 12.87 -15.73
C LYS A 82 3.37 14.00 -16.50
N ARG A 83 4.06 14.91 -15.80
CA ARG A 83 4.58 16.16 -16.38
C ARG A 83 6.09 16.28 -16.27
N ASP A 84 6.66 15.76 -15.18
CA ASP A 84 8.02 16.06 -14.77
C ASP A 84 8.77 14.80 -14.33
N VAL A 85 10.10 14.91 -14.33
CA VAL A 85 11.01 13.93 -13.72
C VAL A 85 11.75 14.66 -12.60
N GLU A 86 11.76 14.05 -11.42
CA GLU A 86 12.41 14.59 -10.23
C GLU A 86 13.53 13.66 -9.77
N ASP A 87 14.67 14.25 -9.45
CA ASP A 87 15.84 13.56 -8.90
C ASP A 87 16.06 14.02 -7.45
N GLU A 88 16.08 13.06 -6.53
CA GLU A 88 16.19 13.32 -5.09
C GLU A 88 17.26 12.42 -4.45
N ILE A 89 17.93 12.92 -3.41
CA ILE A 89 18.94 12.17 -2.65
C ILE A 89 18.36 11.77 -1.30
N TYR A 90 18.53 10.49 -0.95
CA TYR A 90 18.07 9.91 0.31
C TYR A 90 19.21 9.18 1.03
N ASP A 91 19.24 9.24 2.36
CA ASP A 91 20.21 8.46 3.15
C ASP A 91 19.86 6.96 3.13
N VAL A 92 18.57 6.63 3.09
CA VAL A 92 18.04 5.25 3.13
C VAL A 92 16.83 5.11 2.22
N VAL A 93 16.74 3.99 1.51
CA VAL A 93 15.58 3.62 0.69
C VAL A 93 14.98 2.31 1.21
N VAL A 94 13.65 2.26 1.35
CA VAL A 94 12.90 1.06 1.72
C VAL A 94 11.99 0.66 0.56
N MET A 95 12.15 -0.56 0.04
CA MET A 95 11.41 -1.06 -1.11
C MET A 95 10.11 -1.76 -0.69
N CYS A 96 8.97 -1.18 -1.05
CA CYS A 96 7.62 -1.69 -0.74
C CYS A 96 6.74 -1.86 -2.00
N ASN A 97 7.34 -2.21 -3.16
CA ASN A 97 6.66 -2.27 -4.46
C ASN A 97 5.79 -3.53 -4.68
N GLY A 98 5.84 -4.49 -3.76
CA GLY A 98 5.10 -5.75 -3.87
C GLY A 98 5.68 -6.70 -4.92
N HIS A 99 5.15 -7.92 -4.96
CA HIS A 99 5.69 -9.02 -5.80
C HIS A 99 4.60 -9.89 -6.45
N TYR A 100 3.34 -9.43 -6.48
CA TYR A 100 2.21 -10.15 -7.08
C TYR A 100 1.63 -9.46 -8.33
N THR A 101 2.46 -8.69 -9.04
CA THR A 101 2.07 -7.96 -10.25
C THR A 101 2.64 -8.60 -11.52
N GLU A 102 3.93 -8.94 -11.53
CA GLU A 102 4.59 -9.55 -12.69
C GLU A 102 4.31 -11.07 -12.73
N PRO A 103 3.68 -11.59 -13.80
CA PRO A 103 3.35 -13.00 -13.90
C PRO A 103 4.57 -13.84 -14.26
N ARG A 104 4.72 -15.00 -13.60
CA ARG A 104 5.61 -16.06 -14.10
C ARG A 104 4.85 -16.90 -15.12
N LEU A 105 5.09 -16.64 -16.41
CA LEU A 105 4.53 -17.42 -17.50
C LEU A 105 5.36 -18.69 -17.75
N PRO A 106 4.72 -19.86 -17.97
CA PRO A 106 5.42 -21.09 -18.32
C PRO A 106 6.01 -21.05 -19.73
#